data_AF-A0A822FFX5-F1
#
_entry.id   AF-A0A822FFX5-F1
#
_cell.length_a   1.000
_cell.length_b   1.000
_cell.length_c   1.000
_cell.angle_alpha   90.00
_cell.angle_beta   90.00
_cell.angle_gamma   90.00
#
_symmetry.space_group_name_H-M   'P 1'
#
loop_
_entity.id
_entity.type
_entity.pdbx_description
1 polymer ?
#
loop_
_entity_poly.entity_id
_entity_poly.type
_entity_poly.pdbx_seq_one_letter_code
_entity_poly.pdbx_strand_id
1 'polypeptide(L)' 'MTKIVNPMIWRWKNEGQVKVTITTGVGAATCDVNIEGRDSQYHAVKNEIESFKNWLRDSAVIRHPDA' A
#
# COMPACT_ATOMS: atom_id res chain seq x y z
N MET A 1 -7.72 -4.66 2.66
CA MET A 1 -6.40 -4.10 2.30
C MET A 1 -5.81 -3.23 3.42
N THR A 2 -6.57 -2.30 4.00
CA THR A 2 -6.14 -1.38 5.08
C THR A 2 -5.44 -2.04 6.27
N LYS A 3 -5.91 -3.18 6.78
CA LYS A 3 -5.24 -3.88 7.90
C LYS A 3 -3.81 -4.35 7.58
N ILE A 4 -3.52 -4.68 6.32
CA ILE A 4 -2.21 -5.19 5.89
C ILE A 4 -1.18 -4.05 5.81
N VAL A 5 -1.63 -2.87 5.41
CA VAL A 5 -0.79 -1.68 5.19
C VAL A 5 -0.67 -0.79 6.44
N ASN A 6 -1.52 -0.97 7.46
CA ASN A 6 -1.47 -0.21 8.71
C ASN A 6 -0.09 -0.20 9.41
N PRO A 7 0.63 -1.33 9.54
CA PRO A 7 1.98 -1.33 10.12
C PRO A 7 2.97 -0.51 9.30
N MET A 8 2.86 -0.56 7.97
CA MET A 8 3.72 0.21 7.06
C MET A 8 3.46 1.72 7.19
N ILE A 9 2.18 2.11 7.27
CA ILE A 9 1.77 3.51 7.50
C ILE A 9 2.34 4.04 8.82
N TRP A 10 2.30 3.26 9.90
CA TRP A 10 2.88 3.65 11.18
C TRP A 10 4.40 3.88 11.06
N ARG A 11 5.10 2.96 10.38
CA ARG A 11 6.55 3.06 10.14
C ARG A 11 6.91 4.33 9.36
N TRP A 12 6.26 4.58 8.23
CA TRP A 12 6.55 5.76 7.39
C TRP A 12 6.27 7.09 8.10
N LYS A 13 5.25 7.13 8.95
CA LYS A 13 4.96 8.29 9.79
C LYS A 13 6.08 8.58 10.79
N ASN A 14 6.64 7.54 11.40
CA ASN A 14 7.66 7.68 12.44
C ASN A 14 9.07 7.89 11.87
N GLU A 15 9.43 7.20 10.78
CA GLU A 15 10.78 7.25 10.21
C GLU A 15 10.99 8.47 9.30
N GLY A 16 9.97 8.84 8.51
CA GLY A 16 10.10 9.84 7.45
C GLY A 16 9.21 11.06 7.59
N GLN A 17 8.37 11.13 8.64
CA GLN A 17 7.30 12.13 8.79
C GLN A 17 6.36 12.15 7.56
N VAL A 18 6.17 11.00 6.91
CA VAL A 18 5.29 10.88 5.74
C VAL A 18 3.88 10.56 6.20
N LYS A 19 2.91 11.34 5.74
CA LYS A 19 1.51 11.10 6.00
C LYS A 19 0.91 10.34 4.83
N VAL A 20 0.57 9.08 5.08
CA VAL A 20 -0.15 8.23 4.13
C VAL A 20 -1.61 8.08 4.57
N THR A 21 -2.52 8.35 3.65
CA THR A 21 -3.96 8.18 3.84
C THR A 21 -4.47 7.21 2.79
N ILE A 22 -5.14 6.15 3.23
CA ILE A 22 -5.74 5.15 2.34
C ILE A 22 -7.24 5.19 2.52
N THR A 23 -7.94 5.62 1.47
CA THR A 23 -9.39 5.69 1.45
C THR A 23 -9.91 4.49 0.69
N THR A 24 -10.79 3.71 1.33
CA THR A 24 -11.46 2.58 0.70
C THR A 24 -12.97 2.79 0.80
N GLY A 25 -13.64 2.84 -0.35
CA GLY A 25 -15.10 2.83 -0.39
C GLY A 25 -15.64 1.48 0.10
N VAL A 26 -16.82 1.49 0.74
CA VAL A 26 -17.50 0.25 1.12
C VAL A 26 -17.85 -0.52 -0.16
N GLY A 27 -17.37 -1.76 -0.28
CA GLY A 27 -17.57 -2.60 -1.47
C GLY A 27 -16.69 -2.25 -2.67
N ALA A 28 -15.76 -1.30 -2.55
CA ALA A 28 -14.86 -0.92 -3.64
C ALA A 28 -13.76 -1.97 -3.86
N ALA A 29 -13.55 -2.35 -5.13
CA ALA A 29 -12.42 -3.17 -5.55
C ALA A 29 -11.10 -2.38 -5.59
N THR A 30 -11.17 -1.05 -5.52
CA THR A 30 -10.05 -0.13 -5.58
C THR A 30 -9.93 0.68 -4.30
N CYS A 31 -8.71 1.13 -4.00
CA CYS A 31 -8.42 2.04 -2.91
C CYS A 31 -7.61 3.23 -3.43
N ASP A 32 -7.90 4.42 -2.90
CA ASP A 32 -7.10 5.60 -3.16
C ASP A 32 -6.02 5.73 -2.09
N VAL A 33 -4.79 5.98 -2.51
CA VAL A 33 -3.64 6.17 -1.63
C VAL A 33 -3.06 7.55 -1.86
N ASN A 34 -3.18 8.41 -0.85
CA ASN A 34 -2.57 9.73 -0.83
C ASN A 34 -1.31 9.73 0.05
N ILE A 35 -0.20 10.27 -0.47
CA ILE A 35 1.11 10.29 0.19
C ILE A 35 1.59 11.74 0.24
N GLU A 36 1.72 12.28 1.45
CA GLU A 36 2.21 13.63 1.72
C GLU A 36 3.55 13.54 2.45
N GLY A 37 4.62 14.09 1.87
CA GLY A 37 5.96 14.07 2.45
C GLY A 37 6.99 14.78 1.57
N ARG A 38 8.26 14.78 1.99
CA ARG A 38 9.36 15.25 1.13
C ARG A 38 9.51 14.33 -0.08
N ASP A 39 9.94 14.88 -1.20
CA ASP A 39 10.06 14.16 -2.48
C ASP A 39 10.84 12.83 -2.38
N SER A 40 12.00 12.84 -1.71
CA SER A 40 12.79 11.62 -1.48
C SER A 40 12.05 10.54 -0.68
N GLN A 41 11.25 10.95 0.31
CA GLN A 41 10.46 10.04 1.15
C GLN A 41 9.20 9.56 0.41
N TYR A 42 8.58 10.43 -0.39
CA TYR A 42 7.48 10.07 -1.28
C TYR A 42 7.89 8.94 -2.23
N HIS A 43 9.05 9.09 -2.89
CA HIS A 43 9.56 8.08 -3.81
C HIS A 43 9.86 6.74 -3.11
N ALA A 44 10.42 6.78 -1.90
CA ALA A 44 10.67 5.57 -1.12
C ALA A 44 9.35 4.83 -0.79
N VAL A 45 8.35 5.55 -0.27
CA VAL A 45 7.04 4.96 0.07
C VAL A 45 6.32 4.45 -1.18
N LYS A 46 6.34 5.20 -2.29
CA LYS A 46 5.74 4.78 -3.56
C LYS A 46 6.37 3.47 -4.07
N ASN A 47 7.69 3.37 -4.06
CA ASN A 47 8.40 2.17 -4.53
C ASN A 47 8.07 0.95 -3.69
N GLU A 48 7.90 1.13 -2.37
CA GLU A 48 7.52 0.05 -1.47
C GLU A 48 6.08 -0.43 -1.72
N ILE A 49 5.14 0.50 -1.96
CA ILE A 49 3.75 0.16 -2.31
C ILE A 49 3.68 -0.59 -3.64
N GLU A 50 4.41 -0.14 -4.67
CA GLU A 50 4.46 -0.85 -5.96
C GLU A 50 5.14 -2.23 -5.83
N SER A 51 6.19 -2.34 -5.01
CA SER A 51 6.83 -3.63 -4.72
C SER A 51 5.87 -4.60 -4.05
N PHE A 52 5.10 -4.11 -3.06
CA PHE A 52 4.07 -4.90 -2.39
C PHE A 52 2.94 -5.31 -3.34
N LYS A 53 2.51 -4.41 -4.24
CA LYS A 53 1.52 -4.70 -5.28
C LYS A 53 2.02 -5.74 -6.28
N ASN A 54 3.28 -5.69 -6.69
CA ASN A 54 3.88 -6.70 -7.55
C ASN A 54 3.97 -8.05 -6.83
N TRP A 55 4.43 -8.06 -5.57
CA TRP A 55 4.41 -9.28 -4.75
C TRP A 55 3.00 -9.85 -4.60
N LEU A 56 1.99 -9.01 -4.39
CA LEU A 56 0.59 -9.44 -4.37
C LEU A 56 0.19 -10.04 -5.70
N ARG A 57 0.55 -9.44 -6.84
CA ARG A 57 0.25 -10.00 -8.17
C ARG A 57 0.87 -11.37 -8.36
N ASP A 58 2.12 -11.55 -7.92
CA ASP A 58 2.87 -12.79 -8.12
C ASP A 58 2.47 -13.87 -7.09
N SER A 59 2.12 -13.47 -5.87
CA SER A 59 1.67 -14.38 -4.79
C SER A 59 0.18 -14.70 -4.88
N ALA A 60 -0.61 -13.78 -5.45
CA ALA A 60 -2.00 -13.97 -5.83
C ALA A 60 -2.11 -14.56 -7.25
N VAL A 61 -1.23 -15.53 -7.57
CA VAL A 61 -1.73 -16.77 -8.17
C VAL A 61 -2.71 -17.38 -7.15
N ILE A 62 -3.88 -16.74 -7.07
CA ILE A 62 -5.09 -17.28 -6.49
C ILE A 62 -5.28 -18.53 -7.34
N ARG A 63 -4.92 -19.70 -6.79
CA ARG A 63 -5.45 -20.95 -7.31
C ARG A 63 -6.96 -20.71 -7.40
N HIS A 64 -7.45 -20.52 -8.62
CA HIS A 64 -8.86 -20.73 -8.84
C HIS A 64 -9.11 -22.14 -8.30
N PRO A 65 -10.14 -22.35 -7.47
CA PRO A 65 -10.44 -23.69 -6.96
C PRO A 65 -10.73 -24.73 -8.08
N ASP A 66 -10.71 -24.31 -9.35
CA ASP A 66 -10.84 -25.12 -10.57
C ASP A 66 -9.59 -25.16 -11.47
N ALA A 67 -8.40 -24.79 -10.97
CA ALA A 67 -7.13 -24.95 -11.72
C ALA A 67 -6.37 -26.23 -11.33
#